data_AF-K8XJF5-F1
#
_entry.id   AF-K8XJF5-F1
#
_cell.length_a   1.000
_cell.length_b   1.000
_cell.length_c   1.000
_cell.angle_alpha   90.00
_cell.angle_beta   90.00
_cell.angle_gamma   90.00
#
_symmetry.space_group_name_H-M   'P 1'
#
loop_
_entity.id
_entity.type
_entity.pdbx_description
1 polymer ?
#
loop_
_entity_poly.entity_id
_entity_poly.type
_entity_poly.pdbx_seq_one_letter_code
_entity_poly.pdbx_strand_id
1 'polypeptide(L)' 'MNTRVLASTSRRLGWFTNEYGYSVTNVVDVALQEFFARNGVPDVDSNGEVVD' A
#
# COMPACT_ATOMS: atom_id res chain seq x y z
N MET A 1 -14.28 0.48 -6.68
CA MET A 1 -14.16 -0.18 -5.36
C MET A 1 -13.62 0.84 -4.38
N ASN A 2 -14.26 1.04 -3.22
CA ASN A 2 -13.76 1.95 -2.19
C ASN A 2 -13.12 1.13 -1.06
N THR A 3 -11.81 1.24 -0.89
CA THR A 3 -11.13 0.73 0.31
C THR A 3 -11.69 1.46 1.52
N ARG A 4 -12.29 0.73 2.48
CA ARG A 4 -12.77 1.32 3.73
C ARG A 4 -11.59 1.47 4.69
N VAL A 5 -11.21 2.71 4.95
CA VAL A 5 -10.15 3.06 5.90
C VAL A 5 -10.78 3.85 7.05
N LEU A 6 -10.33 3.61 8.28
CA LEU A 6 -10.78 4.38 9.45
C LEU A 6 -10.45 5.87 9.25
N ALA A 7 -11.36 6.76 9.67
CA ALA A 7 -11.17 8.20 9.52
C ALA A 7 -9.89 8.72 10.22
N SER A 8 -9.52 8.12 11.36
CA SER A 8 -8.27 8.41 12.06
C SER A 8 -7.04 8.04 11.25
N THR A 9 -7.07 6.87 10.58
CA THR A 9 -6.01 6.42 9.68
C THR A 9 -5.91 7.35 8.47
N SER A 10 -7.03 7.75 7.87
CA SER A 10 -7.03 8.71 6.74
C SER A 10 -6.39 10.06 7.11
N ARG A 11 -6.67 10.58 8.31
CA ARG A 11 -6.03 11.83 8.79
C ARG A 11 -4.52 11.68 9.00
N ARG A 12 -4.09 10.56 9.59
CA ARG A 12 -2.66 10.28 9.81
C ARG A 12 -1.91 10.11 8.50
N LEU A 13 -2.52 9.44 7.52
CA LEU A 13 -1.98 9.31 6.17
C LEU A 13 -1.84 10.68 5.50
N GLY A 14 -2.88 11.51 5.55
CA GLY A 14 -2.84 12.87 4.99
C GLY A 14 -1.73 13.74 5.58
N TRP A 15 -1.55 13.69 6.90
CA TRP A 15 -0.44 14.38 7.57
C TRP A 15 0.93 13.88 7.09
N PHE A 16 1.13 12.55 7.07
CA PHE A 16 2.38 11.94 6.63
C PHE A 16 2.73 12.29 5.19
N THR A 17 1.76 12.20 4.27
CA THR A 17 1.97 12.53 2.86
C THR A 17 2.34 13.99 2.66
N ASN A 18 1.77 14.90 3.45
CA ASN A 18 2.09 16.32 3.40
C ASN A 18 3.50 16.60 3.93
N GLU A 19 3.88 15.95 5.04
CA GLU A 19 5.20 16.12 5.68
C GLU A 19 6.34 15.65 4.77
N TYR A 20 6.17 14.51 4.10
CA TYR A 20 7.24 13.86 3.33
C TYR A 20 7.10 14.02 1.81
N GLY A 21 6.07 14.72 1.32
CA GLY A 21 5.85 14.95 -0.11
C GLY A 21 5.45 13.71 -0.93
N TYR A 22 4.96 12.65 -0.27
CA TYR A 22 4.51 11.43 -0.94
C TYR A 22 3.03 11.49 -1.33
N SER A 23 2.64 10.76 -2.37
CA SER A 23 1.22 10.49 -2.64
C SER A 23 0.71 9.39 -1.70
N VAL A 24 -0.60 9.41 -1.37
CA VAL A 24 -1.23 8.33 -0.58
C VAL A 24 -1.03 6.98 -1.26
N THR A 25 -1.13 6.93 -2.60
CA THR A 25 -0.94 5.71 -3.38
C THR A 25 0.46 5.12 -3.19
N ASN A 26 1.51 5.95 -3.22
CA ASN A 26 2.89 5.48 -3.06
C ASN A 26 3.12 4.88 -1.66
N VAL A 27 2.57 5.51 -0.62
CA VAL A 27 2.71 5.02 0.77
C VAL A 27 1.98 3.69 0.94
N VAL A 28 0.78 3.56 0.37
CA VAL A 28 0.00 2.31 0.41
C VAL A 28 0.70 1.21 -0.35
N ASP A 29 1.27 1.50 -1.52
CA ASP A 29 1.99 0.53 -2.35
C ASP A 29 3.20 -0.06 -1.61
N VAL A 30 4.06 0.81 -1.05
CA VAL A 30 5.21 0.37 -0.23
C VAL A 30 4.77 -0.47 0.98
N ALA A 31 3.72 -0.03 1.69
CA ALA A 31 3.22 -0.76 2.84
C ALA A 31 2.67 -2.15 2.47
N LEU A 32 2.00 -2.27 1.32
CA LEU A 32 1.50 -3.55 0.82
C LEU A 32 2.63 -4.47 0.37
N GLN A 33 3.62 -3.95 -0.37
CA GLN A 33 4.80 -4.71 -0.78
C GLN A 33 5.54 -5.29 0.43
N GLU A 34 5.80 -4.47 1.46
CA GLU A 34 6.41 -4.91 2.71
C GLU A 34 5.57 -5.97 3.43
N PHE A 35 4.25 -5.78 3.46
CA PHE A 35 3.35 -6.74 4.08
C PHE A 35 3.33 -8.08 3.34
N PHE A 36 3.30 -8.05 2.01
CA PHE A 36 3.34 -9.23 1.15
C PHE A 36 4.65 -10.00 1.31
N ALA A 37 5.79 -9.31 1.25
CA ALA A 37 7.11 -9.91 1.44
C ALA A 37 7.23 -10.63 2.80
N ARG A 38 6.70 -10.02 3.88
CA ARG A 38 6.72 -10.62 5.22
C ARG A 38 5.84 -11.86 5.38
N ASN A 39 4.82 -12.00 4.54
CA ASN A 39 3.90 -13.13 4.56
C ASN A 39 4.19 -14.16 3.47
N GLY A 40 5.29 -13.99 2.72
CA GLY A 40 5.64 -14.89 1.63
C GLY A 40 4.61 -14.91 0.50
N VAL A 41 3.91 -13.79 0.28
CA VAL A 41 3.01 -13.66 -0.87
C VAL A 41 3.88 -13.62 -2.13
N PRO A 42 3.64 -14.52 -3.11
CA PRO A 42 4.44 -14.56 -4.32
C PRO A 42 4.28 -13.28 -5.16
N ASP A 43 5.31 -12.98 -5.95
CA ASP A 43 5.29 -11.84 -6.86
C ASP A 43 4.37 -12.11 -8.06
N VAL A 44 4.05 -11.05 -8.80
CA VAL A 44 3.27 -11.15 -10.03
C VAL A 44 4.17 -11.34 -11.25
N ASP A 45 3.75 -12.18 -12.20
CA ASP A 45 4.45 -12.29 -13.48
C ASP A 45 4.23 -11.07 -14.38
N SER A 46 4.82 -11.14 -15.57
CA SER A 46 4.67 -10.11 -16.61
C SER A 46 3.23 -9.93 -17.10
N ASN A 47 2.33 -10.88 -16.82
CA ASN A 47 0.90 -10.81 -17.15
C ASN A 47 0.06 -10.27 -15.98
N GLY A 48 0.69 -10.04 -14.81
CA GLY A 48 0.02 -9.58 -13.60
C GLY A 48 -0.62 -10.71 -12.77
N GLU A 49 -0.27 -11.97 -13.05
CA GLU A 49 -0.79 -13.14 -12.33
C GLU A 49 0.15 -13.51 -11.18
N VAL A 50 -0.42 -13.89 -10.03
CA VAL A 50 0.37 -14.39 -8.89
C VAL A 50 0.91 -15.78 -9.24
N VAL A 51 2.23 -15.92 -9.26
CA VAL A 51 2.87 -17.22 -9.59
C VAL A 51 3.48 -17.82 -8.34
N ASP A 52 3.05 -19.04 -8.00
CA ASP A 52 3.59 -19.87 -6.92
C ASP A 52 4.89 -20.58 -7.33
#